data_AF-A0A679J2V5-F1
#
_entry.id   AF-A0A679J2V5-F1
#
_cell.length_a   1.000
_cell.length_b   1.000
_cell.length_c   1.000
_cell.angle_alpha   90.00
_cell.angle_beta   90.00
_cell.angle_gamma   90.00
#
_symmetry.space_group_name_H-M   'P 1'
#
loop_
_entity.id
_entity.type
_entity.pdbx_description
1 polymer ?
#
loop_
_entity_poly.entity_id
_entity_poly.type
_entity_poly.pdbx_seq_one_letter_code
_entity_poly.pdbx_strand_id
1 'polypeptide(L)'
;MIRRPRQGNEASAQLAERLGCTLVEAVPRHGHARPALVGCDPVLSQRMKALGARWDSFNHALAFAGWPALQAALRYALDQQGKPDAAGGGTPRADEARPG
;
A
#
# COMPACT_ATOMS: atom_id res chain seq x y z
N MET A 1 12.32 -13.86 8.87
CA MET A 1 12.84 -12.87 9.83
C MET A 1 12.68 -11.49 9.25
N ILE A 2 12.12 -10.56 10.04
CA ILE A 2 11.93 -9.16 9.64
C ILE A 2 13.06 -8.32 10.24
N ARG A 3 13.63 -7.41 9.45
CA ARG A 3 14.62 -6.43 9.91
C ARG A 3 14.10 -5.01 9.72
N ARG A 4 14.63 -4.08 10.52
CA ARG A 4 14.44 -2.65 10.26
C ARG A 4 15.02 -2.31 8.89
N PRO A 5 14.37 -1.43 8.12
CA PRO A 5 14.88 -1.01 6.83
C PRO A 5 16.25 -0.35 7.00
N ARG A 6 17.21 -0.70 6.13
CA ARG A 6 18.53 -0.06 6.09
C ARG A 6 18.46 1.46 5.95
N GLN A 7 19.42 2.15 6.57
CA GLN A 7 19.67 3.59 6.42
C GLN A 7 19.68 3.98 4.94
N GLY A 8 18.97 5.06 4.59
CA GLY A 8 18.77 5.52 3.21
C GLY A 8 17.37 5.27 2.64
N ASN A 9 16.51 4.52 3.33
CA ASN A 9 15.11 4.30 2.91
C ASN A 9 14.07 5.06 3.75
N GLU A 10 14.50 6.07 4.50
CA GLU A 10 13.65 6.85 5.41
C GLU A 10 12.48 7.51 4.68
N ALA A 11 12.71 8.04 3.47
CA ALA A 11 11.64 8.60 2.66
C ALA A 11 10.56 7.55 2.33
N SER A 12 10.96 6.30 2.05
CA SER A 12 10.00 5.22 1.78
C SER A 12 9.30 4.77 3.05
N ALA A 13 9.99 4.80 4.20
CA ALA A 13 9.39 4.51 5.50
C ALA A 13 8.28 5.53 5.83
N GLN A 14 8.55 6.83 5.66
CA GLN A 14 7.56 7.88 5.88
C GLN A 14 6.33 7.74 4.97
N LEU A 15 6.53 7.37 3.69
CA LEU A 15 5.40 7.11 2.77
C LEU A 15 4.57 5.91 3.24
N ALA A 16 5.20 4.85 3.71
CA ALA A 16 4.50 3.69 4.26
C ALA A 16 3.73 4.06 5.53
N GLU A 17 4.33 4.83 6.45
CA GLU A 17 3.68 5.28 7.68
C GLU A 17 2.45 6.14 7.42
N ARG A 18 2.51 7.02 6.41
CA ARG A 18 1.35 7.82 5.96
C ARG A 18 0.19 6.96 5.45
N LEU A 19 0.51 5.78 4.91
CA LEU A 19 -0.48 4.79 4.46
C LEU A 19 -0.93 3.85 5.59
N GLY A 20 -0.44 4.03 6.81
CA GLY A 20 -0.71 3.15 7.95
C GLY A 20 0.05 1.82 7.92
N CYS A 21 1.07 1.70 7.06
CA CYS A 21 1.95 0.53 6.99
C CYS A 21 3.30 0.80 7.65
N THR A 22 3.99 -0.25 8.07
CA THR A 22 5.39 -0.18 8.48
C THR A 22 6.28 -0.79 7.41
N LEU A 23 7.28 -0.01 6.98
CA LEU A 23 8.32 -0.50 6.07
C LEU A 23 9.31 -1.39 6.81
N VAL A 24 9.57 -2.57 6.25
CA VAL A 24 10.50 -3.55 6.80
C VAL A 24 11.31 -4.24 5.70
N GLU A 25 12.42 -4.88 6.07
CA GLU A 25 13.14 -5.80 5.18
C GLU A 25 12.79 -7.25 5.55
N ALA A 26 12.07 -7.94 4.65
CA ALA A 26 11.78 -9.37 4.76
C ALA A 26 13.02 -10.16 4.32
N VAL A 27 13.59 -10.93 5.24
CA VAL A 27 14.72 -11.81 4.97
C VAL A 27 14.18 -13.23 4.75
N PRO A 28 14.15 -13.72 3.50
CA PRO A 28 13.75 -15.09 3.22
C PRO A 28 14.79 -16.08 3.75
N ARG A 29 14.40 -17.36 3.87
CA ARG A 29 15.28 -18.44 4.32
C ARG A 29 16.49 -18.65 3.38
N HIS A 30 16.31 -18.33 2.11
CA HIS A 30 17.35 -18.35 1.08
C HIS A 30 17.24 -17.08 0.21
N GLY A 31 18.37 -16.45 -0.09
CA GLY A 31 18.43 -15.24 -0.93
C GLY A 31 18.67 -13.94 -0.15
N HIS A 32 18.47 -12.81 -0.83
CA HIS A 32 18.71 -11.48 -0.27
C HIS A 32 17.50 -10.91 0.44
N ALA A 33 17.73 -10.01 1.40
CA ALA A 33 16.69 -9.23 2.04
C ALA A 33 15.92 -8.42 1.00
N ARG A 34 14.59 -8.44 1.09
CA ARG A 34 13.69 -7.74 0.18
C ARG A 34 12.87 -6.72 0.94
N PRO A 35 12.56 -5.57 0.32
CA PRO A 35 11.68 -4.60 0.96
C PRO A 35 10.27 -5.16 1.05
N ALA A 36 9.63 -4.96 2.20
CA ALA A 36 8.31 -5.45 2.49
C ALA A 36 7.53 -4.47 3.37
N LEU A 37 6.21 -4.62 3.38
CA LEU A 37 5.30 -3.84 4.21
C LEU A 37 4.55 -4.74 5.18
N VAL A 38 4.37 -4.27 6.42
CA VAL A 38 3.54 -4.92 7.44
C VAL A 38 2.50 -3.94 7.98
N GLY A 39 1.43 -4.46 8.58
CA GLY A 39 0.40 -3.63 9.22
C GLY A 39 -0.55 -2.93 8.25
N CYS A 40 -0.44 -3.17 6.94
CA CYS A 40 -1.37 -2.59 5.97
C CYS A 40 -2.79 -3.12 6.15
N ASP A 41 -3.77 -2.23 6.09
CA ASP A 41 -5.20 -2.58 6.03
C ASP A 41 -5.49 -3.58 4.88
N PRO A 42 -6.49 -4.48 4.99
CA PRO A 42 -6.87 -5.41 3.93
C PRO A 42 -7.10 -4.79 2.54
N VAL A 43 -7.72 -3.61 2.45
CA VAL A 43 -7.95 -2.93 1.15
C VAL A 43 -6.63 -2.49 0.54
N LEU A 44 -5.77 -1.87 1.34
CA LEU A 44 -4.44 -1.47 0.90
C LEU A 44 -3.58 -2.68 0.54
N SER A 45 -3.68 -3.75 1.31
CA SER A 45 -2.97 -5.00 1.06
C SER A 45 -3.35 -5.62 -0.29
N GLN A 46 -4.64 -5.60 -0.66
CA GLN A 46 -5.08 -6.04 -1.98
C GLN A 46 -4.54 -5.13 -3.10
N ARG A 47 -4.57 -3.81 -2.91
CA ARG A 47 -3.99 -2.86 -3.87
C ARG A 47 -2.49 -3.10 -4.07
N MET A 48 -1.74 -3.29 -2.99
CA MET A 48 -0.31 -3.59 -3.05
C MET A 48 -0.03 -4.89 -3.79
N LYS A 49 -0.87 -5.92 -3.60
CA LYS A 49 -0.77 -7.17 -4.37
C LYS A 49 -1.02 -6.95 -5.87
N ALA A 50 -2.01 -6.14 -6.23
CA ALA A 50 -2.27 -5.76 -7.62
C ALA A 50 -1.09 -5.00 -8.25
N LEU A 51 -0.34 -4.24 -7.44
CA LEU A 51 0.89 -3.54 -7.84
C LEU A 51 2.15 -4.44 -7.85
N GLY A 52 1.98 -5.75 -7.65
CA GLY A 52 3.06 -6.74 -7.74
C GLY A 52 3.69 -7.13 -6.40
N ALA A 53 3.12 -6.72 -5.25
CA ALA A 53 3.53 -7.25 -3.96
C ALA A 53 3.11 -8.72 -3.83
N ARG A 54 3.96 -9.54 -3.22
CA ARG A 54 3.66 -10.94 -2.90
C ARG A 54 3.56 -11.11 -1.40
N TRP A 55 2.51 -11.81 -0.97
CA TRP A 55 2.39 -12.18 0.44
C TRP A 55 3.46 -13.22 0.80
N ASP A 56 4.26 -12.88 1.81
CA ASP A 56 5.25 -13.76 2.40
C ASP A 56 4.71 -14.27 3.74
N SER A 57 4.22 -15.51 3.75
CA SER A 57 3.68 -16.16 4.94
C SER A 57 4.74 -16.47 6.00
N PHE A 58 6.03 -16.47 5.67
CA PHE A 58 7.11 -16.69 6.64
C PHE A 58 7.43 -15.41 7.42
N ASN A 59 7.33 -14.26 6.74
CA ASN A 59 7.57 -12.95 7.33
C ASN A 59 6.28 -12.21 7.71
N HIS A 60 5.10 -12.77 7.41
CA HIS A 60 3.80 -12.12 7.60
C HIS A 60 3.77 -10.69 7.01
N ALA A 61 4.35 -10.54 5.82
CA ALA A 61 4.61 -9.25 5.20
C ALA A 61 4.32 -9.28 3.69
N LEU A 62 4.01 -8.12 3.12
CA LEU A 62 3.90 -7.92 1.68
C LEU A 62 5.26 -7.59 1.11
N ALA A 63 5.93 -8.59 0.54
CA ALA A 63 7.27 -8.47 -0.04
C ALA A 63 7.21 -7.99 -1.50
N PHE A 64 8.15 -7.12 -1.85
CA PHE A 64 8.25 -6.56 -3.20
C PHE A 64 9.43 -7.12 -3.99
N ALA A 65 9.35 -6.96 -5.32
CA ALA A 65 10.41 -7.33 -6.24
C ALA A 65 11.79 -6.79 -5.80
N GLY A 66 11.80 -5.50 -5.46
CA GLY A 66 12.92 -4.72 -4.95
C GLY A 66 12.46 -3.31 -4.57
N TRP A 67 13.39 -2.45 -4.18
CA TRP A 67 13.11 -1.08 -3.70
C TRP A 67 12.34 -0.20 -4.70
N PRO A 68 12.68 -0.19 -6.01
CA PRO A 68 11.98 0.63 -6.98
C PRO A 68 10.48 0.27 -7.09
N ALA A 69 10.16 -1.02 -7.03
CA ALA A 69 8.77 -1.50 -7.10
C ALA A 69 7.97 -1.06 -5.86
N LEU A 70 8.56 -1.17 -4.67
CA LEU A 70 7.92 -0.68 -3.44
C LEU A 70 7.70 0.84 -3.50
N GLN A 71 8.70 1.61 -3.91
CA GLN A 71 8.59 3.07 -4.01
C GLN A 71 7.51 3.52 -5.00
N ALA A 72 7.42 2.87 -6.16
CA ALA A 72 6.38 3.13 -7.14
C ALA A 72 4.98 2.82 -6.57
N ALA A 73 4.83 1.67 -5.89
CA ALA A 73 3.56 1.26 -5.30
C ALA A 73 3.10 2.22 -4.18
N LEU A 74 4.01 2.65 -3.30
CA LEU A 74 3.71 3.62 -2.24
C LEU A 74 3.28 4.97 -2.81
N ARG A 75 4.01 5.48 -3.81
CA ARG A 75 3.66 6.75 -4.49
C ARG A 75 2.29 6.66 -5.14
N TYR A 76 2.02 5.57 -5.86
CA TYR A 76 0.72 5.35 -6.51
C TYR A 76 -0.42 5.28 -5.50
N ALA A 77 -0.24 4.56 -4.39
CA ALA A 77 -1.28 4.44 -3.35
C ALA A 77 -1.58 5.78 -2.68
N LEU A 78 -0.57 6.63 -2.46
CA LEU A 78 -0.74 7.98 -1.92
C LEU A 78 -1.44 8.92 -2.91
N ASP A 79 -1.11 8.86 -4.20
CA ASP A 79 -1.83 9.63 -5.23
C ASP A 79 -3.32 9.29 -5.24
N GLN A 80 -3.64 8.01 -5.12
CA GLN A 80 -5.02 7.51 -5.09
C GLN A 80 -5.75 7.83 -3.77
N GLN A 81 -5.05 8.04 -2.65
CA GLN A 81 -5.67 8.57 -1.42
C GLN A 81 -5.98 10.06 -1.52
N GLY A 82 -5.18 10.81 -2.28
CA GLY A 82 -5.39 12.24 -2.51
C GLY A 82 -6.56 12.53 -3.47
N LYS A 83 -6.95 11.55 -4.29
CA LYS A 83 -8.20 11.59 -5.04
C LYS A 83 -9.33 11.07 -4.15
N PRO A 84 -10.24 11.95 -3.66
CA PRO A 84 -11.51 11.45 -3.17
C PRO A 84 -12.16 10.68 -4.30
N ASP A 85 -12.63 9.50 -3.97
CA ASP A 85 -13.24 8.52 -4.84
C ASP A 85 -14.27 9.18 -5.79
N ALA A 86 -13.88 9.42 -7.05
CA ALA A 86 -14.80 9.85 -8.11
C ALA A 86 -15.73 8.69 -8.57
N ALA A 87 -15.80 7.62 -7.78
CA ALA A 87 -16.63 6.43 -8.02
C ALA A 87 -17.52 6.08 -6.81
N GLY A 88 -17.80 7.05 -5.92
CA GLY A 88 -18.97 7.03 -5.04
C GLY A 88 -20.21 7.46 -5.83
N GLY A 89 -20.97 6.50 -6.32
CA GLY A 89 -22.08 6.69 -7.25
C GLY A 89 -23.11 7.76 -6.89
N GLY A 90 -23.62 8.43 -7.94
CA GLY A 90 -24.97 8.98 -7.94
C GLY A 90 -25.98 7.89 -7.53
N THR A 91 -27.10 8.20 -6.88
CA THR A 91 -28.01 9.31 -7.16
C THR A 91 -28.92 9.49 -5.94
N PRO A 92 -29.12 10.69 -5.36
CA PRO A 92 -30.40 10.97 -4.71
C PRO A 92 -31.41 11.35 -5.81
N ARG A 93 -32.34 10.42 -6.04
CA ARG A 93 -33.66 10.55 -6.68
C ARG A 93 -33.95 11.80 -7.52
N ALA A 94 -34.27 11.56 -8.78
CA ALA A 94 -35.29 12.33 -9.48
C ALA A 94 -36.63 12.19 -8.70
N ASP A 95 -36.92 13.19 -7.89
CA ASP A 95 -38.24 13.59 -7.38
C ASP A 95 -38.18 15.12 -7.37
N GLU A 96 -38.07 15.74 -8.54
CA GLU A 96 -39.20 16.26 -9.30
C GLU A 96 -40.25 16.98 -8.42
N ALA A 97 -40.08 18.31 -8.40
CA ALA A 97 -41.13 19.33 -8.40
C ALA A 97 -41.94 19.61 -7.11
N ARG A 98 -41.53 20.69 -6.41
CA ARG A 98 -42.46 21.83 -6.16
C ARG A 98 -42.17 22.89 -7.24
N PRO A 99 -43.11 23.76 -7.69
CA PRO A 99 -44.37 24.17 -7.05
C PRO A 99 -45.61 24.23 -7.98
N GLY A 100 -46.80 24.31 -7.36
CA GLY A 100 -48.08 24.67 -7.97
C GLY A 100 -49.10 24.95 -6.88
#